data_AF-A0A832A4I7-F1
#
_entry.id   AF-A0A832A4I7-F1
#
_cell.length_a   1.000
_cell.length_b   1.000
_cell.length_c   1.000
_cell.angle_alpha   90.00
_cell.angle_beta   90.00
_cell.angle_gamma   90.00
#
_symmetry.space_group_name_H-M   'P 1'
#
loop_
_entity.id
_entity.type
_entity.pdbx_description
1 polymer ?
#
loop_
_entity_poly.entity_id
_entity_poly.type
_entity_poly.pdbx_seq_one_letter_code
_entity_poly.pdbx_strand_id
1 'polypeptide(L)' 'MKRWKEKLEAMAAAVSFAEANDWKTARELLGDRPENRVGDRPEKRTHKTDRPRARIYRT' A
#
# COMPACT_ATOMS: atom_id res chain seq x y z
N MET A 1 16.96 7.94 3.69
CA MET A 1 17.78 6.83 4.22
C MET A 1 17.20 6.15 5.47
N LYS A 2 16.65 6.87 6.46
CA LYS A 2 16.06 6.26 7.69
C LYS A 2 15.04 5.14 7.40
N ARG A 3 14.05 5.41 6.53
CA ARG A 3 13.03 4.42 6.11
C ARG A 3 13.56 3.16 5.43
N TRP A 4 14.77 3.20 4.85
CA TRP A 4 15.36 2.03 4.19
C TRP A 4 16.06 1.11 5.20
N LYS A 5 16.72 1.70 6.20
CA LYS A 5 17.31 0.94 7.31
C LYS A 5 16.23 0.22 8.11
N GLU A 6 15.16 0.93 8.47
CA GLU A 6 14.00 0.36 9.19
C GLU A 6 13.36 -0.81 8.43
N LYS A 7 13.24 -0.71 7.09
CA LYS A 7 12.73 -1.81 6.26
C LYS A 7 13.65 -3.03 6.22
N LEU A 8 14.96 -2.81 6.16
CA LEU A 8 15.94 -3.90 6.19
C LEU A 8 15.97 -4.60 7.54
N GLU A 9 15.89 -3.83 8.64
CA GLU A 9 15.80 -4.36 10.00
C GLU A 9 14.52 -5.19 10.19
N ALA A 10 13.37 -4.68 9.73
CA ALA A 10 12.10 -5.42 9.76
C ALA A 10 12.15 -6.71 8.94
N MET A 11 12.81 -6.69 7.78
CA MET A 11 12.97 -7.86 6.92
C MET A 11 13.89 -8.90 7.57
N ALA A 12 15.00 -8.48 8.17
CA ALA A 12 15.89 -9.39 8.91
C ALA A 12 15.16 -10.07 10.08
N ALA A 13 14.39 -9.30 10.86
CA ALA A 13 13.56 -9.86 11.93
C ALA A 13 12.53 -10.85 11.40
N ALA A 14 11.83 -10.51 10.32
CA ALA A 14 10.82 -11.38 9.72
C ALA A 14 11.41 -12.73 9.24
N VAL A 15 12.63 -12.73 8.69
CA VAL A 15 13.32 -13.97 8.30
C VAL A 15 13.60 -14.85 9.53
N SER A 16 14.09 -14.29 10.63
CA SER A 16 14.33 -15.04 11.86
C SER A 16 13.05 -15.70 12.42
N PHE A 17 11.92 -14.99 12.38
CA PHE A 17 10.62 -15.57 12.80
C PHE A 17 10.11 -16.63 11.84
N ALA A 18 10.33 -16.47 10.54
CA ALA A 18 10.01 -17.47 9.54
C ALA A 18 10.83 -18.77 9.72
N GLU A 19 12.12 -18.65 10.03
CA GLU A 19 12.98 -19.80 10.37
C GLU A 19 12.50 -20.52 11.64
N ALA A 20 11.94 -19.78 12.60
CA ALA A 20 11.32 -20.31 13.80
C ALA A 20 9.90 -20.88 13.59
N ASN A 21 9.43 -21.01 12.33
CA ASN A 21 8.08 -21.43 11.95
C ASN A 21 6.94 -20.50 12.44
N ASP A 22 7.25 -19.30 12.93
CA ASP A 22 6.26 -18.29 13.28
C ASP A 22 5.97 -17.35 12.09
N TRP A 23 5.23 -17.91 11.13
CA TRP A 23 4.85 -17.21 9.90
C TRP A 23 3.86 -16.06 10.15
N LYS A 24 3.12 -16.07 11.26
CA LYS A 24 2.15 -15.03 11.60
C LYS A 24 2.88 -13.75 11.98
N THR A 25 3.87 -13.86 12.87
CA THR A 25 4.69 -12.73 13.33
C THR A 25 5.58 -12.19 12.20
N ALA A 26 6.17 -13.07 11.38
CA ALA A 26 6.96 -12.67 10.21
C ALA A 26 6.17 -11.79 9.22
N ARG A 27 4.90 -12.14 8.95
CA ARG A 27 4.03 -11.35 8.05
C ARG A 27 3.62 -10.01 8.65
N GLU A 28 3.40 -9.96 9.96
CA GLU A 28 3.03 -8.71 10.64
C GLU A 28 4.17 -7.69 10.60
N LEU A 29 5.41 -8.13 10.79
CA LEU A 29 6.61 -7.29 10.72
C LEU A 29 6.85 -6.67 9.33
N LEU A 30 6.48 -7.38 8.27
CA LEU A 30 6.59 -6.87 6.90
C LEU A 30 5.49 -5.88 6.52
N GLY A 31 4.51 -5.64 7.42
CA GLY A 31 3.39 -4.74 7.14
C GLY A 31 2.42 -5.29 6.10
N ASP A 32 2.46 -6.61 5.87
CA ASP A 32 1.60 -7.36 4.95
C ASP A 32 0.17 -7.53 5.51
N ARG A 33 -0.33 -6.52 6.23
CA ARG A 33 -1.74 -6.42 6.57
C ARG A 33 -2.51 -6.20 5.26
N PRO A 34 -3.57 -6.99 4.99
CA PRO A 34 -4.37 -6.85 3.77
C PRO A 34 -4.97 -5.44 3.63
N GLU A 35 -5.16 -4.74 4.75
CA GLU A 35 -5.68 -3.37 4.84
C GLU A 35 -4.77 -2.33 4.15
N ASN A 36 -3.44 -2.50 4.21
CA ASN A 36 -2.49 -1.54 3.62
C ASN A 36 -2.43 -1.58 2.09
N ARG A 37 -2.94 -2.64 1.46
CA ARG A 37 -3.01 -2.77 -0.01
C ARG A 37 -4.29 -2.18 -0.61
N VAL A 38 -5.25 -1.76 0.24
CA VAL A 38 -6.51 -1.12 -0.20
C VAL A 38 -6.32 0.41 -0.37
N GLY A 39 -5.15 0.95 -0.01
CA GLY A 39 -4.80 2.35 -0.24
C GLY A 39 -4.60 2.66 -1.72
N ASP A 40 -5.39 3.62 -2.21
CA ASP A 40 -5.11 4.41 -3.42
C ASP A 40 -5.19 3.71 -4.78
N ARG A 41 -6.10 2.74 -4.97
CA ARG A 41 -6.57 2.50 -6.35
C ARG A 41 -7.60 3.61 -6.66
N PRO A 42 -7.29 4.59 -7.53
CA PRO A 42 -8.28 5.58 -7.91
C PRO A 42 -9.46 4.84 -8.51
N GLU A 43 -10.62 5.00 -7.91
CA GLU A 43 -11.87 4.42 -8.38
C GLU A 43 -12.05 4.84 -9.84
N LYS A 44 -12.14 3.86 -10.75
CA LYS A 44 -12.30 4.17 -12.18
C LYS A 44 -13.61 4.93 -12.33
N ARG A 45 -13.55 6.21 -12.71
CA ARG A 45 -14.73 7.05 -12.98
C ARG A 45 -15.63 6.35 -14.00
N THR A 46 -16.75 5.81 -13.53
CA THR A 46 -17.69 5.02 -14.35
C THR A 46 -18.63 5.90 -15.16
N HIS A 47 -18.97 7.09 -14.64
CA HIS A 47 -19.94 7.97 -15.27
C HIS A 47 -19.29 9.05 -16.14
N LYS A 48 -19.91 9.33 -17.29
CA LYS A 48 -19.47 10.41 -18.21
C LYS A 48 -19.55 11.80 -17.58
N THR A 49 -20.38 11.97 -16.54
CA THR A 49 -20.54 13.21 -15.77
C THR A 49 -19.37 13.53 -14.84
N ASP A 50 -18.61 12.51 -14.44
CA ASP A 50 -17.44 12.67 -13.55
C ASP A 50 -16.19 13.15 -14.32
N ARG A 51 -16.32 13.28 -15.64
CA ARG A 51 -15.28 13.87 -16.49
C ARG A 51 -15.37 15.39 -16.39
N PRO A 52 -14.24 16.09 -16.22
CA PRO A 52 -14.25 17.54 -16.24
C PRO A 52 -14.84 18.02 -17.58
N ARG A 53 -15.98 18.71 -17.52
CA ARG A 53 -16.56 19.36 -18.70
C ARG A 53 -15.75 20.62 -18.96
N ALA A 54 -15.21 20.75 -20.17
CA ALA A 54 -14.65 22.03 -20.61
C ALA A 54 -15.74 23.09 -20.45
N ARG A 55 -15.52 24.08 -19.57
CA ARG A 55 -16.33 25.31 -19.55
C ARG A 55 -16.01 26.04 -20.83
N ILE A 56 -16.77 25.73 -21.87
CA ILE A 56 -16.83 26.58 -23.05
C ILE A 56 -17.44 27.88 -22.54
N TYR A 57 -16.63 28.94 -22.46
CA TYR A 57 -17.06 30.26 -22.02
C TYR A 57 -18.31 30.64 -22.82
N ARG A 58 -19.42 30.88 -22.13
CA ARG A 58 -20.61 31.49 -22.70
C ARG A 58 -20.28 32.98 -22.80
N THR A 59 -20.03 33.45 -24.02
CA THR A 59 -20.08 34.87 -24.38
C THR A 59 -21.43 35.45 -24.02
#